data_AF-A0A7L4RQK3-F1
#
_entry.id   AF-A0A7L4RQK3-F1
#
_cell.length_a   1.000
_cell.length_b   1.000
_cell.length_c   1.000
_cell.angle_alpha   90.00
_cell.angle_beta   90.00
_cell.angle_gamma   90.00
#
_symmetry.space_group_name_H-M   'P 1'
#
loop_
_entity.id
_entity.type
_entity.pdbx_description
1 polymer ?
#
loop_
_entity_poly.entity_id
_entity_poly.type
_entity_poly.pdbx_seq_one_letter_code
_entity_poly.pdbx_strand_id
1 'polypeptide(L)'
;MYIELVVLTILQVDLSGGTFLGGWVSAALTALLVSFGIIAIAFAIGIGFNYKELEEWAKREMYEIFISGVIVGSLVAFVGVLFGISTNLAGGDPLEVAHSSLGQMLYDTAGIYLNLFLYNLYIAALSTLTIGFFIPIIIPEVLTIRIGSMVTPEAGFSAMTIGIDTLFNLLSAMFAVLLVQQVLLDFFRVVMFKYFLPLGVLMRSFSLTRVAGSTIIAVAVGAYIIYPLAIIYSYGLYNSFKSVTVAGQPGNPMENLYFGPIVWDIAGPINALGSMMRNFVIITACFLVTVVITLSSIRSLAGALGGDPDLFGLARLV
;
A
#
# COMPACT_ATOMS: atom_id res chain seq x y z
N MET A 1 -5.98 17.84 -33.06
CA MET A 1 -7.46 17.90 -33.00
C MET A 1 -8.11 16.55 -33.33
N TYR A 2 -7.83 15.90 -34.47
CA TYR A 2 -8.41 14.56 -34.76
C TYR A 2 -7.92 13.44 -33.81
N ILE A 3 -6.69 13.53 -33.29
CA ILE A 3 -6.14 12.54 -32.35
C ILE A 3 -6.87 12.60 -30.99
N GLU A 4 -7.24 13.78 -30.51
CA GLU A 4 -7.97 13.91 -29.23
C GLU A 4 -9.38 13.33 -29.31
N LEU A 5 -10.04 13.49 -30.46
CA LEU A 5 -11.38 12.96 -30.67
C LEU A 5 -11.36 11.42 -30.70
N VAL A 6 -10.37 10.81 -31.36
CA VAL A 6 -10.20 9.35 -31.37
C VAL A 6 -9.84 8.80 -29.99
N VAL A 7 -8.99 9.49 -29.23
CA VAL A 7 -8.64 9.12 -27.85
C VAL A 7 -9.87 9.17 -26.93
N LEU A 8 -10.74 10.18 -27.09
CA LEU A 8 -11.97 10.30 -26.32
C LEU A 8 -13.00 9.21 -26.67
N THR A 9 -13.13 8.83 -27.94
CA THR A 9 -14.04 7.74 -28.34
C THR A 9 -13.55 6.39 -27.84
N ILE A 10 -12.24 6.13 -27.84
CA ILE A 10 -11.64 4.89 -27.31
C ILE A 10 -11.83 4.81 -25.78
N LEU A 11 -11.78 5.93 -25.06
CA LEU A 11 -12.03 5.98 -23.62
C LEU A 11 -13.51 5.73 -23.23
N GLN A 12 -14.46 5.88 -24.15
CA GLN A 12 -15.88 5.63 -23.87
C GLN A 12 -16.35 4.19 -24.17
N VAL A 13 -15.52 3.36 -24.82
CA VAL A 13 -15.97 2.09 -25.42
C VAL A 13 -16.24 0.94 -24.45
N ASP A 14 -15.83 0.95 -23.18
CA ASP A 14 -16.31 -0.09 -22.26
C ASP A 14 -16.21 0.26 -20.77
N LEU A 15 -17.30 0.78 -20.21
CA LEU A 15 -17.53 0.88 -18.76
C LEU A 15 -18.72 0.04 -18.30
N SER A 16 -19.38 -0.70 -19.20
CA SER A 16 -20.60 -1.45 -18.92
C SER A 16 -20.36 -2.97 -18.93
N GLY A 17 -19.59 -3.45 -17.94
CA GLY A 17 -19.85 -4.78 -17.35
C GLY A 17 -19.19 -6.03 -17.95
N GLY A 18 -18.31 -5.94 -18.95
CA GLY A 18 -17.65 -7.12 -19.53
C GLY A 18 -16.22 -7.35 -19.02
N THR A 19 -16.05 -8.30 -18.09
CA THR A 19 -14.79 -8.97 -17.66
C THR A 19 -13.53 -8.10 -17.42
N PHE A 20 -12.74 -8.44 -16.38
CA PHE A 20 -11.48 -7.75 -16.02
C PHE A 20 -10.51 -7.50 -17.22
N LEU A 21 -10.59 -8.33 -18.26
CA LEU A 21 -9.75 -8.27 -19.45
C LEU A 21 -10.36 -7.51 -20.64
N GLY A 22 -11.67 -7.22 -20.65
CA GLY A 22 -12.37 -6.78 -21.86
C GLY A 22 -12.03 -5.35 -22.31
N GLY A 23 -12.20 -4.37 -21.41
CA GLY A 23 -12.24 -2.96 -21.79
C GLY A 23 -10.90 -2.36 -22.26
N TRP A 24 -9.78 -2.76 -21.67
CA TRP A 24 -8.48 -2.23 -22.09
C TRP A 24 -7.91 -2.97 -23.31
N VAL A 25 -8.27 -4.25 -23.50
CA VAL A 25 -7.86 -5.02 -24.68
C VAL A 25 -8.55 -4.48 -25.92
N SER A 26 -9.84 -4.13 -25.84
CA SER A 26 -10.54 -3.47 -26.94
C SER A 26 -9.92 -2.10 -27.27
N ALA A 27 -9.56 -1.31 -26.26
CA ALA A 27 -8.83 -0.05 -26.45
C ALA A 27 -7.46 -0.25 -27.13
N ALA A 28 -6.71 -1.29 -26.73
CA ALA A 28 -5.44 -1.65 -27.36
C ALA A 28 -5.60 -2.08 -28.82
N LEU A 29 -6.59 -2.92 -29.11
CA LEU A 29 -6.87 -3.40 -30.46
C LEU A 29 -7.34 -2.27 -31.38
N THR A 30 -8.21 -1.39 -30.88
CA THR A 30 -8.66 -0.21 -31.65
C THR A 30 -7.49 0.73 -31.95
N ALA A 31 -6.61 1.00 -31.00
CA ALA A 31 -5.40 1.79 -31.24
C ALA A 31 -4.50 1.16 -32.32
N LEU A 32 -4.25 -0.16 -32.24
CA LEU A 32 -3.46 -0.87 -33.24
C LEU A 32 -4.09 -0.81 -34.65
N LEU A 33 -5.42 -0.98 -34.74
CA LEU A 33 -6.15 -0.89 -36.01
C LEU A 33 -6.08 0.52 -36.61
N VAL A 34 -6.22 1.56 -35.79
CA VAL A 34 -6.09 2.95 -36.24
C VAL A 34 -4.68 3.22 -36.75
N SER A 35 -3.65 2.81 -36.01
CA SER A 35 -2.26 2.99 -36.43
C SER A 35 -1.95 2.23 -37.71
N PHE A 36 -2.46 1.00 -37.87
CA PHE A 36 -2.34 0.25 -39.11
C PHE A 36 -3.01 0.96 -40.30
N GLY A 37 -4.20 1.53 -40.09
CA GLY A 37 -4.91 2.32 -41.10
C GLY A 37 -4.12 3.54 -41.56
N ILE A 38 -3.48 4.27 -40.65
CA ILE A 38 -2.64 5.43 -40.98
C ILE A 38 -1.44 5.02 -41.84
N ILE A 39 -0.76 3.93 -41.50
CA ILE A 39 0.38 3.43 -42.28
C ILE A 39 -0.07 2.95 -43.66
N ALA A 40 -1.20 2.26 -43.74
CA ALA A 40 -1.74 1.79 -45.02
C ALA A 40 -2.03 2.97 -45.97
N ILE A 41 -2.58 4.07 -45.45
CA ILE A 41 -2.81 5.30 -46.22
C ILE A 41 -1.47 5.92 -46.64
N ALA A 42 -0.49 6.03 -45.73
CA ALA A 42 0.83 6.58 -46.05
C ALA A 42 1.55 5.76 -47.13
N PHE A 43 1.43 4.43 -47.09
CA PHE A 43 1.98 3.54 -48.11
C PHE A 43 1.30 3.73 -49.46
N ALA A 44 -0.04 3.84 -49.49
CA ALA A 44 -0.79 4.10 -50.72
C ALA A 44 -0.43 5.45 -51.35
N ILE A 45 -0.24 6.50 -50.53
CA ILE A 45 0.24 7.82 -50.98
C ILE A 45 1.67 7.70 -51.53
N GLY A 46 2.55 6.97 -50.86
CA GLY A 46 3.94 6.76 -51.31
C GLY A 46 3.99 6.16 -52.71
N ILE A 47 3.17 5.14 -52.98
CA ILE A 47 3.04 4.53 -54.31
C ILE A 47 2.41 5.51 -55.31
N GLY A 48 1.30 6.17 -54.93
CA GLY A 48 0.55 7.05 -55.83
C GLY A 48 1.35 8.24 -56.37
N PHE A 49 2.29 8.76 -55.58
CA PHE A 49 3.15 9.89 -55.95
C PHE A 49 4.59 9.49 -56.28
N ASN A 50 4.93 8.19 -56.28
CA ASN A 50 6.30 7.67 -56.44
C ASN A 50 7.32 8.25 -55.42
N TYR A 51 6.88 8.55 -54.19
CA TYR A 51 7.78 8.98 -53.11
C TYR A 51 8.42 7.78 -52.41
N LYS A 52 9.59 7.37 -52.89
CA LYS A 52 10.33 6.19 -52.37
C LYS A 52 10.63 6.26 -50.87
N GLU A 53 10.94 7.45 -50.35
CA GLU A 53 11.23 7.65 -48.92
C GLU A 53 10.02 7.32 -48.03
N LEU A 54 8.82 7.71 -48.46
CA LEU A 54 7.58 7.44 -47.72
C LEU A 54 7.21 5.97 -47.76
N GLU A 55 7.45 5.30 -48.89
CA GLU A 55 7.26 3.85 -49.03
C GLU A 55 8.20 3.07 -48.08
N GLU A 56 9.48 3.44 -48.04
CA GLU A 56 10.46 2.81 -47.16
C GLU A 56 10.16 3.08 -45.68
N TRP A 57 9.71 4.29 -45.34
CA TRP A 57 9.23 4.61 -43.99
C TRP A 57 8.04 3.74 -43.60
N ALA A 58 7.02 3.64 -44.46
CA ALA A 58 5.82 2.85 -44.17
C ALA A 58 6.12 1.34 -44.05
N LYS A 59 7.06 0.80 -44.84
CA LYS A 59 7.52 -0.60 -44.70
C LYS A 59 8.19 -0.86 -43.36
N ARG A 60 9.03 0.07 -42.88
CA ARG A 60 9.66 -0.05 -41.55
C ARG A 60 8.61 0.02 -40.45
N GLU A 61 7.70 0.99 -40.52
CA GLU A 61 6.68 1.19 -39.49
C GLU A 61 5.70 0.02 -39.42
N MET A 62 5.33 -0.58 -40.56
CA MET A 62 4.48 -1.77 -40.61
C MET A 62 5.09 -2.96 -39.84
N TYR A 63 6.40 -3.18 -39.95
CA TYR A 63 7.10 -4.22 -39.19
C TYR A 63 7.08 -3.94 -37.68
N GLU A 64 7.23 -2.67 -37.31
CA GLU A 64 7.18 -2.23 -35.91
C GLU A 64 5.80 -2.38 -35.26
N ILE A 65 4.72 -2.09 -36.00
CA ILE A 65 3.35 -2.31 -35.53
C ILE A 65 3.08 -3.81 -35.36
N PHE A 66 3.55 -4.65 -36.30
CA PHE A 66 3.39 -6.09 -36.19
C PHE A 66 4.04 -6.64 -34.92
N ILE A 67 5.28 -6.25 -34.64
CA ILE A 67 5.97 -6.62 -33.39
C ILE A 67 5.20 -6.11 -32.17
N SER A 68 4.72 -4.87 -32.20
CA SER A 68 3.91 -4.31 -31.12
C SER A 68 2.65 -5.12 -30.86
N GLY A 69 1.97 -5.58 -31.91
CA GLY A 69 0.80 -6.47 -31.80
C GLY A 69 1.13 -7.80 -31.14
N VAL A 70 2.25 -8.43 -31.52
CA VAL A 70 2.72 -9.69 -30.88
C VAL A 70 3.01 -9.47 -29.39
N ILE A 71 3.65 -8.35 -29.03
CA ILE A 71 3.97 -8.04 -27.63
C ILE A 71 2.72 -7.73 -26.80
N VAL A 72 1.75 -7.01 -27.35
CA VAL A 72 0.47 -6.78 -26.67
C VAL A 72 -0.26 -8.12 -26.47
N GLY A 73 -0.28 -8.99 -27.48
CA GLY A 73 -0.86 -10.32 -27.37
C GLY A 73 -0.18 -11.19 -26.30
N SER A 74 1.15 -11.20 -26.24
CA SER A 74 1.89 -11.95 -25.22
C SER A 74 1.70 -11.36 -23.82
N LEU A 75 1.59 -10.03 -23.71
CA LEU A 75 1.29 -9.35 -22.44
C LEU A 75 -0.10 -9.74 -21.91
N VAL A 76 -1.13 -9.78 -22.75
CA VAL A 76 -2.48 -10.22 -22.36
C VAL A 76 -2.43 -11.65 -21.81
N ALA A 77 -1.76 -12.56 -22.51
CA ALA A 77 -1.60 -13.94 -22.06
C ALA A 77 -0.84 -14.02 -20.72
N PHE A 78 0.26 -13.27 -20.59
CA PHE A 78 1.06 -13.21 -19.37
C PHE A 78 0.30 -12.67 -18.18
N VAL A 79 -0.43 -11.56 -18.33
CA VAL A 79 -1.28 -10.98 -17.28
C VAL A 79 -2.37 -11.97 -16.86
N GLY A 80 -2.98 -12.68 -17.81
CA GLY A 80 -3.95 -13.73 -17.51
C GLY A 80 -3.37 -14.86 -16.66
N VAL A 81 -2.17 -15.35 -17.00
CA VAL A 81 -1.46 -16.37 -16.21
C VAL A 81 -1.12 -15.85 -14.81
N LEU A 82 -0.56 -14.64 -14.71
CA LEU A 82 -0.23 -14.03 -13.42
C LEU A 82 -1.45 -13.86 -12.53
N PHE A 83 -2.58 -13.43 -13.09
CA PHE A 83 -3.83 -13.31 -12.35
C PHE A 83 -4.34 -14.69 -11.87
N GLY A 84 -4.23 -15.72 -12.71
CA GLY A 84 -4.57 -17.10 -12.33
C GLY A 84 -3.68 -17.64 -11.21
N ILE A 85 -2.38 -17.39 -11.24
CA ILE A 85 -1.48 -17.78 -10.14
C ILE A 85 -1.82 -17.00 -8.87
N SER A 86 -2.01 -15.68 -9.00
CA SER A 86 -2.28 -14.78 -7.89
C SER A 86 -3.58 -15.15 -7.15
N THR A 87 -4.66 -15.40 -7.90
CA THR A 87 -5.94 -15.83 -7.33
C THR A 87 -5.85 -17.17 -6.60
N ASN A 88 -5.12 -18.14 -7.16
CA ASN A 88 -4.89 -19.43 -6.51
C ASN A 88 -4.05 -19.30 -5.23
N LEU A 89 -3.02 -18.45 -5.22
CA LEU A 89 -2.19 -18.21 -4.04
C LEU A 89 -2.94 -17.44 -2.95
N ALA A 90 -3.77 -16.47 -3.33
CA ALA A 90 -4.57 -15.67 -2.40
C ALA A 90 -5.79 -16.42 -1.86
N GLY A 91 -6.26 -17.48 -2.56
CA GLY A 91 -7.50 -18.18 -2.24
C GLY A 91 -8.77 -17.39 -2.64
N GLY A 92 -8.65 -16.38 -3.49
CA GLY A 92 -9.73 -15.46 -3.86
C GLY A 92 -9.22 -14.33 -4.76
N ASP A 93 -10.01 -13.26 -4.93
CA ASP A 93 -9.51 -12.03 -5.57
C ASP A 93 -8.39 -11.43 -4.72
N PRO A 94 -7.13 -11.35 -5.23
CA PRO A 94 -5.99 -10.85 -4.47
C PRO A 94 -6.21 -9.46 -3.88
N LEU A 95 -6.96 -8.59 -4.58
CA LEU A 95 -7.23 -7.24 -4.09
C LEU A 95 -8.19 -7.24 -2.90
N GLU A 96 -9.24 -8.07 -2.96
CA GLU A 96 -10.20 -8.20 -1.87
C GLU A 96 -9.55 -8.86 -0.64
N VAL A 97 -8.78 -9.92 -0.86
CA VAL A 97 -8.04 -10.60 0.20
C VAL A 97 -7.04 -9.63 0.84
N ALA A 98 -6.23 -8.91 0.05
CA ALA A 98 -5.28 -7.91 0.56
C ALA A 98 -5.98 -6.79 1.35
N HIS A 99 -7.12 -6.29 0.87
CA HIS A 99 -7.91 -5.27 1.56
C HIS A 99 -8.42 -5.80 2.90
N SER A 100 -8.93 -7.04 2.94
CA SER A 100 -9.36 -7.68 4.19
C SER A 100 -8.19 -7.90 5.18
N SER A 101 -7.01 -8.27 4.68
CA SER A 101 -5.80 -8.46 5.48
C SER A 101 -5.33 -7.16 6.14
N LEU A 102 -5.29 -6.06 5.38
CA LEU A 102 -4.99 -4.72 5.94
C LEU A 102 -6.04 -4.30 6.96
N GLY A 103 -7.32 -4.55 6.68
CA GLY A 103 -8.41 -4.28 7.62
C GLY A 103 -8.23 -5.01 8.95
N GLN A 104 -7.82 -6.27 8.92
CA GLN A 104 -7.54 -7.03 10.15
C GLN A 104 -6.33 -6.48 10.90
N MET A 105 -5.24 -6.13 10.21
CA MET A 105 -4.07 -5.51 10.84
C MET A 105 -4.42 -4.16 11.49
N LEU A 106 -5.26 -3.37 10.82
CA LEU A 106 -5.73 -2.07 11.32
C LEU A 106 -6.64 -2.24 12.54
N TYR A 107 -7.56 -3.22 12.51
CA TYR A 107 -8.41 -3.55 13.65
C TYR A 107 -7.60 -4.00 14.86
N ASP A 108 -6.64 -4.92 14.67
CA ASP A 108 -5.74 -5.39 15.73
C ASP A 108 -4.93 -4.22 16.33
N THR A 109 -4.41 -3.35 15.48
CA THR A 109 -3.65 -2.15 15.89
C THR A 109 -4.52 -1.16 16.66
N ALA A 110 -5.76 -0.93 16.20
CA ALA A 110 -6.71 -0.05 16.87
C ALA A 110 -7.12 -0.56 18.26
N GLY A 111 -7.28 -1.88 18.42
CA GLY A 111 -7.54 -2.48 19.72
C GLY A 111 -6.40 -2.27 20.72
N ILE A 112 -5.16 -2.45 20.27
CA ILE A 112 -3.96 -2.16 21.08
C ILE A 112 -3.91 -0.68 21.46
N TYR A 113 -4.25 0.21 20.52
CA TYR A 113 -4.25 1.65 20.73
C TYR A 113 -5.28 2.09 21.77
N LEU A 114 -6.50 1.59 21.66
CA LEU A 114 -7.57 1.91 22.61
C LEU A 114 -7.22 1.42 24.01
N ASN A 115 -6.65 0.22 24.14
CA ASN A 115 -6.18 -0.29 25.42
C ASN A 115 -5.08 0.59 26.02
N LEU A 116 -4.07 0.97 25.22
CA LEU A 116 -2.99 1.85 25.69
C LEU A 116 -3.51 3.24 26.08
N PHE A 117 -4.48 3.77 25.35
CA PHE A 117 -5.14 5.02 25.69
C PHE A 117 -5.86 4.95 27.05
N LEU A 118 -6.61 3.86 27.31
CA LEU A 118 -7.26 3.66 28.61
C LEU A 118 -6.25 3.52 29.75
N TYR A 119 -5.12 2.83 29.51
CA TYR A 119 -4.03 2.76 30.49
C TYR A 119 -3.40 4.13 30.75
N ASN A 120 -3.18 4.93 29.71
CA ASN A 120 -2.65 6.29 29.87
C ASN A 120 -3.61 7.16 30.69
N LEU A 121 -4.92 7.09 30.39
CA LEU A 121 -5.94 7.80 31.15
C LEU A 121 -5.95 7.40 32.62
N TYR A 122 -5.83 6.10 32.91
CA TYR A 122 -5.78 5.60 34.28
C TYR A 122 -4.54 6.08 35.03
N ILE A 123 -3.36 5.98 34.42
CA ILE A 123 -2.10 6.42 35.04
C ILE A 123 -2.11 7.94 35.23
N ALA A 124 -2.55 8.71 34.25
CA ALA A 124 -2.68 10.16 34.37
C ALA A 124 -3.69 10.57 35.46
N ALA A 125 -4.79 9.83 35.62
CA ALA A 125 -5.75 10.07 36.70
C ALA A 125 -5.13 9.80 38.08
N LEU A 126 -4.31 8.76 38.23
CA LEU A 126 -3.54 8.51 39.45
C LEU A 126 -2.44 9.54 39.69
N SER A 127 -1.82 10.03 38.62
CA SER A 127 -0.67 10.93 38.68
C SER A 127 -1.08 12.34 39.12
N THR A 128 -2.25 12.80 38.68
CA THR A 128 -2.84 14.08 39.12
C THR A 128 -3.34 14.08 40.57
N LEU A 129 -3.37 12.93 41.25
CA LEU A 129 -3.83 12.81 42.63
C LEU A 129 -2.77 13.37 43.59
N THR A 130 -2.84 14.70 43.81
CA THR A 130 -1.99 15.40 44.79
C THR A 130 -2.65 15.38 46.15
N ILE A 131 -2.00 14.77 47.15
CA ILE A 131 -2.47 14.80 48.52
C ILE A 131 -1.69 15.89 49.25
N GLY A 132 -2.38 17.00 49.58
CA GLY A 132 -1.83 18.09 50.35
C GLY A 132 -2.24 17.97 51.81
N PHE A 133 -1.26 17.94 52.72
CA PHE A 133 -1.50 18.09 54.14
C PHE A 133 -1.26 19.55 54.51
N PHE A 134 -2.28 20.22 55.02
CA PHE A 134 -2.18 21.62 55.47
C PHE A 134 -2.46 21.69 56.96
N ILE A 135 -1.48 22.18 57.73
CA ILE A 135 -1.68 22.51 59.14
C ILE A 135 -1.82 24.02 59.23
N PRO A 136 -3.05 24.56 59.38
CA PRO A 136 -3.23 25.99 59.56
C PRO A 136 -2.77 26.39 60.97
N ILE A 137 -1.73 27.21 61.07
CA ILE A 137 -1.36 27.87 62.32
C ILE A 137 -2.12 29.20 62.34
N ILE A 138 -3.14 29.29 63.19
CA ILE A 138 -3.97 30.49 63.34
C ILE A 138 -3.40 31.31 64.50
N ILE A 139 -2.81 32.46 64.20
CA ILE A 139 -2.50 33.50 65.19
C ILE A 139 -3.64 34.51 65.13
N PRO A 140 -4.47 34.66 66.18
CA PRO A 140 -5.57 35.62 66.20
C PRO A 140 -5.06 37.03 65.86
N GLU A 141 -5.76 37.70 64.94
CA GLU A 141 -5.60 39.11 64.55
C GLU A 141 -4.37 39.53 63.71
N VAL A 142 -3.40 38.65 63.41
CA VAL A 142 -2.14 39.10 62.76
C VAL A 142 -1.78 38.34 61.47
N LEU A 143 -1.83 37.00 61.44
CA LEU A 143 -1.34 36.23 60.29
C LEU A 143 -1.77 34.76 60.36
N THR A 144 -2.28 34.21 59.25
CA THR A 144 -2.42 32.74 59.09
C THR A 144 -1.25 32.20 58.29
N ILE A 145 -0.35 31.44 58.93
CA ILE A 145 0.74 30.73 58.24
C ILE A 145 0.22 29.34 57.89
N ARG A 146 0.19 29.02 56.58
CA ARG A 146 -0.08 27.67 56.08
C ARG A 146 1.24 26.98 55.79
N ILE A 147 1.67 26.11 56.70
CA ILE A 147 2.75 25.17 56.41
C ILE A 147 2.07 23.90 55.87
N GLY A 148 2.36 23.59 54.61
CA GLY A 148 1.84 22.39 53.97
C GLY A 148 2.93 21.66 53.21
N SER A 149 2.90 20.34 53.28
CA SER A 149 3.62 19.48 52.36
C SER A 149 2.64 18.96 51.32
N MET A 150 3.03 19.05 50.05
CA MET A 150 2.35 18.37 48.96
C MET A 150 3.15 17.10 48.69
N VAL A 151 2.53 15.94 48.86
CA VAL A 151 3.11 14.69 48.39
C VAL A 151 2.44 14.41 47.05
N THR A 152 3.25 14.42 45.99
CA THR A 152 2.85 13.92 44.67
C THR A 152 3.35 12.49 44.55
N PRO A 153 2.48 11.47 44.71
CA PRO A 153 2.88 10.06 44.58
C PRO A 153 3.45 9.74 43.20
N GLU A 154 3.21 10.62 42.22
CA GLU A 154 3.61 10.55 40.81
C GLU A 154 5.12 10.51 40.57
N ALA A 155 5.98 10.97 41.50
CA ALA A 155 7.43 11.06 41.23
C ALA A 155 8.01 9.72 40.72
N GLY A 156 7.48 8.58 41.18
CA GLY A 156 7.86 7.24 40.72
C GLY A 156 7.24 6.78 39.38
N PHE A 157 6.12 7.36 38.94
CA PHE A 157 5.41 6.98 37.70
C PHE A 157 5.80 7.83 36.49
N SER A 158 6.46 8.97 36.69
CA SER A 158 6.89 9.87 35.62
C SER A 158 7.64 9.16 34.46
N ALA A 159 8.54 8.24 34.78
CA ALA A 159 9.28 7.47 33.77
C ALA A 159 8.38 6.53 32.95
N MET A 160 7.31 6.01 33.57
CA MET A 160 6.34 5.13 32.92
C MET A 160 5.45 5.90 31.94
N THR A 161 5.00 7.10 32.33
CA THR A 161 4.23 8.00 31.46
C THR A 161 4.99 8.34 30.18
N ILE A 162 6.30 8.66 30.29
CA ILE A 162 7.15 8.92 29.11
C ILE A 162 7.21 7.70 28.18
N GLY A 163 7.30 6.49 28.73
CA GLY A 163 7.28 5.26 27.95
C GLY A 163 5.97 5.05 27.21
N ILE A 164 4.84 5.29 27.88
CA ILE A 164 3.49 5.18 27.30
C ILE A 164 3.27 6.22 26.20
N ASP A 165 3.67 7.47 26.42
CA ASP A 165 3.56 8.53 25.41
C ASP A 165 4.38 8.20 24.16
N THR A 166 5.59 7.66 24.35
CA THR A 166 6.44 7.22 23.24
C THR A 166 5.76 6.10 22.45
N LEU A 167 5.19 5.11 23.13
CA LEU A 167 4.43 4.04 22.47
C LEU A 167 3.21 4.56 21.71
N PHE A 168 2.47 5.47 22.31
CA PHE A 168 1.29 6.07 21.68
C PHE A 168 1.66 6.76 20.36
N ASN A 169 2.76 7.50 20.35
CA ASN A 169 3.28 8.13 19.14
C ASN A 169 3.70 7.11 18.07
N LEU A 170 4.39 6.03 18.47
CA LEU A 170 4.77 4.96 17.55
C LEU A 170 3.56 4.23 16.96
N LEU A 171 2.55 3.94 17.79
CA LEU A 171 1.35 3.24 17.38
C LEU A 171 0.46 4.09 16.47
N SER A 172 0.38 5.40 16.74
CA SER A 172 -0.25 6.37 15.84
C SER A 172 0.42 6.38 14.46
N ALA A 173 1.76 6.35 14.41
CA ALA A 173 2.50 6.26 13.16
C ALA A 173 2.21 4.95 12.41
N MET A 174 2.13 3.81 13.10
CA MET A 174 1.75 2.53 12.48
C MET A 174 0.35 2.56 11.87
N PHE A 175 -0.60 3.11 12.62
CA PHE A 175 -1.97 3.25 12.15
C PHE A 175 -2.03 4.09 10.87
N ALA A 176 -1.29 5.20 10.83
CA ALA A 176 -1.18 6.03 9.64
C ALA A 176 -0.56 5.26 8.45
N VAL A 177 0.50 4.47 8.67
CA VAL A 177 1.12 3.66 7.61
C VAL A 177 0.14 2.63 7.03
N LEU A 178 -0.60 1.90 7.88
CA LEU A 178 -1.60 0.92 7.44
C LEU A 178 -2.72 1.59 6.64
N LEU A 179 -3.17 2.76 7.07
CA LEU A 179 -4.19 3.54 6.35
C LEU A 179 -3.66 3.99 4.98
N VAL A 180 -2.42 4.47 4.89
CA VAL A 180 -1.79 4.83 3.61
C VAL A 180 -1.70 3.63 2.68
N GLN A 181 -1.35 2.43 3.18
CA GLN A 181 -1.35 1.21 2.36
C GLN A 181 -2.75 0.88 1.82
N GLN A 182 -3.78 1.04 2.65
CA GLN A 182 -5.16 0.79 2.23
C GLN A 182 -5.61 1.77 1.14
N VAL A 183 -5.36 3.07 1.33
CA VAL A 183 -5.68 4.10 0.33
C VAL A 183 -4.91 3.86 -0.97
N LEU A 184 -3.65 3.44 -0.87
CA LEU A 184 -2.81 3.14 -2.03
C LEU A 184 -3.27 1.88 -2.78
N LEU A 185 -3.76 0.87 -2.06
CA LEU A 185 -4.40 -0.31 -2.65
C LEU A 185 -5.67 0.06 -3.43
N ASP A 186 -6.53 0.90 -2.86
CA ASP A 186 -7.75 1.39 -3.52
C ASP A 186 -7.42 2.25 -4.74
N PHE A 187 -6.39 3.08 -4.64
CA PHE A 187 -5.88 3.84 -5.78
C PHE A 187 -5.41 2.91 -6.92
N PHE A 188 -4.65 1.87 -6.61
CA PHE A 188 -4.19 0.91 -7.62
C PHE A 188 -5.34 0.15 -8.28
N ARG A 189 -6.35 -0.25 -7.49
CA ARG A 189 -7.56 -0.92 -7.98
C ARG A 189 -8.29 -0.08 -9.03
N VAL A 190 -8.43 1.22 -8.79
CA VAL A 190 -9.21 2.11 -9.67
C VAL A 190 -8.39 2.65 -10.84
N VAL A 191 -7.12 2.98 -10.62
CA VAL A 191 -6.34 3.80 -11.56
C VAL A 191 -5.44 2.99 -12.49
N MET A 192 -4.80 1.92 -11.99
CA MET A 192 -3.72 1.25 -12.74
C MET A 192 -4.24 0.55 -14.00
N PHE A 193 -5.32 -0.22 -13.89
CA PHE A 193 -5.87 -0.93 -15.04
C PHE A 193 -6.72 -0.05 -15.95
N LYS A 194 -7.45 0.93 -15.38
CA LYS A 194 -8.35 1.78 -16.14
C LYS A 194 -7.62 2.84 -16.97
N TYR A 195 -6.56 3.44 -16.42
CA TYR A 195 -5.88 4.56 -17.08
C TYR A 195 -4.45 4.23 -17.50
N PHE A 196 -3.64 3.65 -16.62
CA PHE A 196 -2.22 3.43 -16.91
C PHE A 196 -2.00 2.36 -17.97
N LEU A 197 -2.75 1.26 -17.93
CA LEU A 197 -2.55 0.16 -18.87
C LEU A 197 -2.91 0.54 -20.32
N PRO A 198 -4.10 1.11 -20.63
CA PRO A 198 -4.38 1.62 -21.98
C PRO A 198 -3.40 2.68 -22.45
N LEU A 199 -2.99 3.58 -21.54
CA LEU A 199 -2.00 4.61 -21.84
C LEU A 199 -0.64 4.00 -22.21
N GLY A 200 -0.17 3.00 -21.46
CA GLY A 200 1.08 2.32 -21.74
C GLY A 200 1.08 1.59 -23.09
N VAL A 201 -0.04 0.96 -23.44
CA VAL A 201 -0.21 0.31 -24.75
C VAL A 201 -0.26 1.35 -25.88
N LEU A 202 -0.97 2.45 -25.69
CA LEU A 202 -1.01 3.56 -26.66
C LEU A 202 0.38 4.17 -26.85
N MET A 203 1.14 4.39 -25.77
CA MET A 203 2.52 4.90 -25.89
C MET A 203 3.45 3.91 -26.59
N ARG A 204 3.14 2.61 -26.58
CA ARG A 204 3.91 1.62 -27.34
C ARG A 204 3.72 1.74 -28.85
N SER A 205 2.58 2.26 -29.33
CA SER A 205 2.32 2.41 -30.77
C SER A 205 3.12 3.53 -31.43
N PHE A 206 3.78 4.39 -30.66
CA PHE A 206 4.66 5.45 -31.18
C PHE A 206 6.12 5.09 -30.93
N SER A 207 6.96 5.18 -31.96
CA SER A 207 8.39 4.83 -31.89
C SER A 207 9.16 5.63 -30.83
N LEU A 208 8.86 6.93 -30.67
CA LEU A 208 9.53 7.80 -29.70
C LEU A 208 9.18 7.48 -28.24
N THR A 209 7.94 7.09 -27.95
CA THR A 209 7.46 6.85 -26.58
C THR A 209 7.40 5.38 -26.20
N ARG A 210 7.90 4.48 -27.06
CA ARG A 210 7.87 3.02 -26.84
C ARG A 210 8.50 2.58 -25.52
N VAL A 211 9.66 3.16 -25.18
CA VAL A 211 10.37 2.83 -23.93
C VAL A 211 9.54 3.20 -22.71
N ALA A 212 8.93 4.39 -22.73
CA ALA A 212 8.03 4.85 -21.67
C ALA A 212 6.72 4.03 -21.61
N GLY A 213 6.21 3.56 -22.76
CA GLY A 213 5.05 2.66 -22.80
C GLY A 213 5.32 1.35 -22.06
N SER A 214 6.48 0.71 -22.29
CA SER A 214 6.89 -0.52 -21.58
C SER A 214 6.98 -0.31 -20.07
N THR A 215 7.53 0.82 -19.62
CA THR A 215 7.69 1.09 -18.19
C THR A 215 6.35 1.37 -17.51
N ILE A 216 5.45 2.11 -18.16
CA ILE A 216 4.08 2.34 -17.67
C ILE A 216 3.30 1.02 -17.56
N ILE A 217 3.42 0.14 -18.55
CA ILE A 217 2.81 -1.20 -18.51
C ILE A 217 3.35 -1.99 -17.31
N ALA A 218 4.66 -2.01 -17.10
CA ALA A 218 5.28 -2.72 -15.98
C ALA A 218 4.81 -2.20 -14.62
N VAL A 219 4.67 -0.88 -14.47
CA VAL A 219 4.13 -0.25 -13.25
C VAL A 219 2.68 -0.67 -13.04
N ALA A 220 1.83 -0.61 -14.07
CA ALA A 220 0.42 -0.99 -13.95
C ALA A 220 0.25 -2.45 -13.52
N VAL A 221 0.99 -3.37 -14.15
CA VAL A 221 0.95 -4.80 -13.83
C VAL A 221 1.53 -5.07 -12.43
N GLY A 222 2.67 -4.48 -12.09
CA GLY A 222 3.29 -4.67 -10.78
C GLY A 222 2.46 -4.10 -9.64
N ALA A 223 1.92 -2.90 -9.79
CA ALA A 223 1.08 -2.25 -8.78
C ALA A 223 -0.25 -2.99 -8.58
N TYR A 224 -0.83 -3.59 -9.61
CA TYR A 224 -2.12 -4.27 -9.47
C TYR A 224 -2.02 -5.73 -9.04
N ILE A 225 -1.02 -6.48 -9.52
CA ILE A 225 -0.91 -7.92 -9.24
C ILE A 225 0.05 -8.18 -8.09
N ILE A 226 1.25 -7.57 -8.15
CA ILE A 226 2.34 -7.92 -7.24
C ILE A 226 2.16 -7.23 -5.89
N TYR A 227 1.71 -5.98 -5.87
CA TYR A 227 1.46 -5.24 -4.63
C TYR A 227 0.45 -5.93 -3.68
N PRO A 228 -0.76 -6.33 -4.10
CA PRO A 228 -1.68 -7.04 -3.19
C PRO A 228 -1.11 -8.39 -2.73
N LEU A 229 -0.40 -9.13 -3.60
CA LEU A 229 0.27 -10.36 -3.20
C LEU A 229 1.34 -10.12 -2.13
N ALA A 230 2.10 -9.04 -2.25
CA ALA A 230 3.10 -8.66 -1.26
C ALA A 230 2.45 -8.33 0.10
N ILE A 231 1.28 -7.66 0.10
CA ILE A 231 0.49 -7.42 1.31
C ILE A 231 0.03 -8.74 1.94
N ILE A 232 -0.54 -9.65 1.15
CA ILE A 232 -1.02 -10.96 1.63
C ILE A 232 0.13 -11.75 2.26
N TYR A 233 1.30 -11.74 1.61
CA TYR A 233 2.51 -12.35 2.13
C TYR A 233 2.95 -11.72 3.46
N SER A 234 2.98 -10.38 3.53
CA SER A 234 3.28 -9.64 4.76
C SER A 234 2.29 -9.93 5.89
N TYR A 235 1.01 -10.09 5.59
CA TYR A 235 0.00 -10.49 6.56
C TYR A 235 0.25 -11.91 7.11
N GLY A 236 0.66 -12.86 6.25
CA GLY A 236 1.08 -14.20 6.67
C GLY A 236 2.28 -14.16 7.63
N LEU A 237 3.27 -13.31 7.36
CA LEU A 237 4.39 -13.07 8.27
C LEU A 237 3.94 -12.48 9.60
N TYR A 238 3.09 -11.45 9.56
CA TYR A 238 2.51 -10.82 10.76
C TYR A 238 1.83 -11.84 11.68
N ASN A 239 0.99 -12.71 11.12
CA ASN A 239 0.30 -13.76 11.89
C ASN A 239 1.27 -14.79 12.48
N SER A 240 2.32 -15.14 11.73
CA SER A 240 3.35 -16.06 12.21
C SER A 240 4.04 -15.53 13.46
N PHE A 241 4.43 -14.25 13.47
CA PHE A 241 5.04 -13.63 14.65
C PHE A 241 4.06 -13.39 15.80
N LYS A 242 2.79 -13.12 15.51
CA LYS A 242 1.75 -12.98 16.55
C LYS A 242 1.58 -14.30 17.31
N SER A 243 1.52 -15.43 16.61
CA SER A 243 1.26 -16.76 17.19
C SER A 243 2.37 -17.28 18.12
N VAL A 244 3.64 -16.95 17.86
CA VAL A 244 4.78 -17.33 18.72
C VAL A 244 4.63 -16.80 20.16
N THR A 245 3.85 -15.74 20.35
CA THR A 245 3.62 -15.16 21.67
C THR A 245 2.70 -16.01 22.55
N VAL A 246 1.77 -16.75 21.96
CA VAL A 246 0.74 -17.50 22.70
C VAL A 246 1.27 -18.85 23.19
N ALA A 247 2.17 -19.48 22.42
CA ALA A 247 2.71 -20.81 22.77
C ALA A 247 3.69 -20.81 23.97
N GLY A 248 4.19 -19.64 24.37
CA GLY A 248 5.14 -19.49 25.46
C GLY A 248 4.52 -19.22 26.84
N GLN A 249 3.22 -18.89 26.91
CA GLN A 249 2.52 -18.87 28.18
C GLN A 249 1.85 -20.23 28.39
N PRO A 250 2.24 -21.01 29.43
CA PRO A 250 1.56 -22.26 29.73
C PRO A 250 0.08 -21.95 29.87
N GLY A 251 -0.72 -22.51 28.95
CA GLY A 251 -2.11 -22.14 28.76
C GLY A 251 -2.85 -22.13 30.08
N ASN A 252 -3.06 -20.93 30.62
CA ASN A 252 -4.02 -20.74 31.69
C ASN A 252 -5.36 -20.68 30.98
N PRO A 253 -6.26 -21.68 31.15
CA PRO A 253 -7.57 -21.72 30.50
C PRO A 253 -8.52 -20.60 30.94
N MET A 254 -8.02 -19.55 31.62
CA MET A 254 -8.77 -18.37 32.04
C MET A 254 -8.64 -17.18 31.07
N GLU A 255 -7.90 -17.29 29.97
CA GLU A 255 -7.71 -16.18 29.00
C GLU A 255 -9.00 -15.79 28.23
N ASN A 256 -10.01 -16.67 28.19
CA ASN A 256 -11.34 -16.34 27.67
C ASN A 256 -12.30 -15.72 28.70
N LEU A 257 -11.83 -15.38 29.90
CA LEU A 257 -12.69 -14.90 31.00
C LEU A 257 -12.19 -13.64 31.73
N TYR A 258 -11.20 -12.90 31.19
CA TYR A 258 -10.73 -11.66 31.81
C TYR A 258 -11.19 -10.39 31.08
N PHE A 259 -12.51 -10.18 31.09
CA PHE A 259 -13.09 -8.85 31.37
C PHE A 259 -13.24 -8.66 32.88
N GLY A 260 -12.21 -9.06 33.64
CA GLY A 260 -12.15 -8.98 35.10
C GLY A 260 -11.32 -7.77 35.54
N PRO A 261 -11.72 -7.07 36.60
CA PRO A 261 -11.19 -5.76 36.97
C PRO A 261 -9.73 -5.87 37.41
N ILE A 262 -8.86 -5.07 36.77
CA ILE A 262 -7.74 -4.37 37.39
C ILE A 262 -7.02 -5.23 38.44
N VAL A 263 -6.48 -6.39 38.03
CA VAL A 263 -5.55 -7.11 38.90
C VAL A 263 -4.18 -6.52 38.65
N TRP A 264 -3.64 -5.93 39.71
CA TRP A 264 -2.45 -5.08 39.87
C TRP A 264 -1.11 -5.72 39.48
N ASP A 265 -1.03 -6.46 38.37
CA ASP A 265 0.25 -6.94 37.90
C ASP A 265 1.02 -5.77 37.27
N ILE A 266 1.93 -5.19 38.06
CA ILE A 266 2.85 -4.11 37.64
C ILE A 266 3.76 -4.62 36.49
N ALA A 267 3.88 -5.94 36.29
CA ALA A 267 4.56 -6.52 35.13
C ALA A 267 3.72 -6.43 33.84
N GLY A 268 2.39 -6.26 33.94
CA GLY A 268 1.47 -6.15 32.81
C GLY A 268 1.84 -5.04 31.82
N PRO A 269 2.07 -3.80 32.27
CA PRO A 269 2.51 -2.71 31.40
C PRO A 269 3.86 -2.95 30.71
N ILE A 270 4.83 -3.58 31.41
CA ILE A 270 6.16 -3.89 30.84
C ILE A 270 6.05 -4.96 29.74
N ASN A 271 5.22 -5.98 29.97
CA ASN A 271 4.96 -7.02 28.97
C ASN A 271 4.17 -6.46 27.78
N ALA A 272 3.21 -5.56 28.03
CA ALA A 272 2.48 -4.84 26.99
C ALA A 272 3.44 -4.00 26.14
N LEU A 273 4.36 -3.25 26.77
CA LEU A 273 5.44 -2.50 26.11
C LEU A 273 6.26 -3.39 25.15
N GLY A 274 6.72 -4.54 25.62
CA GLY A 274 7.49 -5.48 24.79
C GLY A 274 6.68 -6.00 23.59
N SER A 275 5.41 -6.35 23.80
CA SER A 275 4.53 -6.84 22.73
C SER A 275 4.23 -5.76 21.67
N MET A 276 4.07 -4.50 22.09
CA MET A 276 3.77 -3.37 21.22
C MET A 276 4.98 -2.96 20.38
N MET A 277 6.17 -2.86 20.99
CA MET A 277 7.41 -2.58 20.25
C MET A 277 7.68 -3.65 19.20
N ARG A 278 7.44 -4.93 19.53
CA ARG A 278 7.58 -6.03 18.57
C ARG A 278 6.60 -5.88 17.40
N ASN A 279 5.33 -5.61 17.67
CA ASN A 279 4.33 -5.39 16.63
C ASN A 279 4.67 -4.19 15.73
N PHE A 280 5.21 -3.11 16.32
CA PHE A 280 5.71 -1.94 15.59
C PHE A 280 6.80 -2.32 14.60
N VAL A 281 7.82 -3.05 15.07
CA VAL A 281 8.94 -3.48 14.23
C VAL A 281 8.44 -4.39 13.10
N ILE A 282 7.53 -5.32 13.39
CA ILE A 282 7.00 -6.25 12.39
C ILE A 282 6.18 -5.52 11.32
N ILE A 283 5.25 -4.63 11.71
CA ILE A 283 4.41 -3.91 10.76
C ILE A 283 5.27 -2.97 9.89
N THR A 284 6.23 -2.28 10.50
CA THR A 284 7.17 -1.42 9.74
C THR A 284 8.01 -2.25 8.78
N ALA A 285 8.54 -3.40 9.21
CA ALA A 285 9.29 -4.30 8.34
C ALA A 285 8.41 -4.86 7.21
N CYS A 286 7.17 -5.24 7.49
CA CYS A 286 6.21 -5.71 6.50
C CYS A 286 5.92 -4.65 5.43
N PHE A 287 5.73 -3.39 5.85
CA PHE A 287 5.57 -2.26 4.91
C PHE A 287 6.78 -2.14 3.99
N LEU A 288 8.00 -2.12 4.55
CA LEU A 288 9.23 -2.01 3.76
C LEU A 288 9.40 -3.20 2.80
N VAL A 289 9.18 -4.42 3.27
CA VAL A 289 9.23 -5.64 2.45
C VAL A 289 8.22 -5.55 1.29
N THR A 290 7.01 -5.09 1.56
CA THR A 290 5.96 -4.91 0.52
C THR A 290 6.42 -3.93 -0.55
N VAL A 291 6.97 -2.77 -0.15
CA VAL A 291 7.46 -1.75 -1.07
C VAL A 291 8.65 -2.27 -1.89
N VAL A 292 9.61 -2.92 -1.25
CA VAL A 292 10.82 -3.46 -1.90
C VAL A 292 10.45 -4.55 -2.92
N ILE A 293 9.59 -5.50 -2.56
CA ILE A 293 9.12 -6.56 -3.47
C ILE A 293 8.42 -5.94 -4.68
N THR A 294 7.54 -4.96 -4.45
CA THR A 294 6.78 -4.31 -5.52
C THR A 294 7.70 -3.54 -6.48
N LEU A 295 8.61 -2.72 -5.96
CA LEU A 295 9.55 -1.94 -6.78
C LEU A 295 10.53 -2.82 -7.56
N SER A 296 11.09 -3.84 -6.91
CA SER A 296 12.00 -4.80 -7.56
C SER A 296 11.31 -5.55 -8.70
N SER A 297 10.05 -5.95 -8.49
CA SER A 297 9.27 -6.66 -9.50
C SER A 297 8.87 -5.74 -10.66
N ILE A 298 8.49 -4.49 -10.40
CA ILE A 298 8.24 -3.49 -11.45
C ILE A 298 9.49 -3.29 -12.30
N ARG A 299 10.67 -3.18 -11.67
CA ARG A 299 11.95 -3.04 -12.38
C ARG A 299 12.24 -4.24 -13.29
N SER A 300 12.06 -5.45 -12.76
CA SER A 300 12.25 -6.69 -13.52
C SER A 300 11.31 -6.77 -14.71
N LEU A 301 10.02 -6.42 -14.52
CA LEU A 301 9.03 -6.38 -15.58
C LEU A 301 9.33 -5.31 -16.64
N ALA A 302 9.78 -4.13 -16.22
CA ALA A 302 10.14 -3.05 -17.13
C ALA A 302 11.29 -3.50 -18.06
N GLY A 303 12.34 -4.10 -17.49
CA GLY A 303 13.45 -4.66 -18.27
C GLY A 303 13.01 -5.77 -19.23
N ALA A 304 12.16 -6.69 -18.77
CA ALA A 304 11.63 -7.78 -19.60
C ALA A 304 10.78 -7.28 -20.79
N LEU A 305 10.08 -6.15 -20.63
CA LEU A 305 9.27 -5.53 -21.69
C LEU A 305 10.08 -4.61 -22.63
N GLY A 306 11.40 -4.49 -22.41
CA GLY A 306 12.29 -3.60 -23.16
C GLY A 306 12.13 -2.12 -22.78
N GLY A 307 11.61 -1.84 -21.58
CA GLY A 307 11.61 -0.50 -20.98
C GLY A 307 12.95 -0.18 -20.32
N ASP A 308 13.19 1.10 -20.07
CA ASP A 308 14.36 1.56 -19.33
C ASP A 308 14.06 1.49 -17.82
N PRO A 309 14.73 0.61 -17.06
CA PRO A 309 14.52 0.49 -15.61
C PRO A 309 14.98 1.74 -14.83
N ASP A 310 15.84 2.57 -15.42
CA ASP A 310 16.47 3.70 -14.74
C ASP A 310 15.67 5.00 -14.86
N LEU A 311 14.68 5.04 -15.77
CA LEU A 311 13.90 6.24 -16.09
C LEU A 311 13.06 6.78 -14.91
N PHE A 312 12.92 6.00 -13.83
CA PHE A 312 12.05 6.38 -12.73
C PHE A 312 12.68 7.28 -11.66
N GLY A 313 14.01 7.45 -11.60
CA GLY A 313 14.68 8.20 -10.52
C GLY A 313 14.54 7.59 -9.12
N LEU A 314 13.44 6.86 -8.87
CA LEU A 314 13.14 5.98 -7.75
C LEU A 314 14.14 4.82 -7.63
N ALA A 315 14.82 4.46 -8.73
CA ALA A 315 15.90 3.47 -8.71
C ALA A 315 17.11 3.89 -7.86
N ARG A 316 17.21 5.17 -7.45
CA ARG A 316 18.22 5.64 -6.49
C ARG A 316 17.74 5.63 -5.04
N LEU A 317 16.47 5.35 -4.79
CA LEU A 317 15.85 5.34 -3.45
C LEU A 317 15.85 3.95 -2.80
N VAL A 318 16.10 2.89 -3.59
CA VAL A 318 16.26 1.49 -3.16
C VAL A 318 17.67 1.03 -3.48
#